data_AF-A0A2N7U989-F1
#
_entry.id   AF-A0A2N7U989-F1
#
_cell.length_a   1.000
_cell.length_b   1.000
_cell.length_c   1.000
_cell.angle_alpha   90.00
_cell.angle_beta   90.00
_cell.angle_gamma   90.00
#
_symmetry.space_group_name_H-M   'P 1'
#
loop_
_entity.id
_entity.type
_entity.pdbx_description
1 polymer ?
#
loop_
_entity_poly.entity_id
_entity_poly.type
_entity_poly.pdbx_seq_one_letter_code
_entity_poly.pdbx_strand_id
1 'polypeptide(L)'
;MKKLYRYLSPLLILALLLGSVSVSAAPVATGSGLVTTQAALSAERTDADRERIQEILSRADVQEQLIAQGVDLAEVDARVAALSDEEARQMADQLEQLPAGASAVGALLLVFVILLVTDILGLTNVFPFTR
;
A
#
# COMPACT_ATOMS: atom_id res chain seq x y z
N MET A 1 -28.50 21.34 -11.70
CA MET A 1 -27.38 20.50 -11.21
C MET A 1 -27.74 19.02 -10.96
N LYS A 2 -29.01 18.61 -10.80
CA LYS A 2 -29.41 17.20 -10.59
C LYS A 2 -29.37 16.27 -11.82
N LYS A 3 -29.20 16.80 -13.05
CA LYS A 3 -29.20 15.98 -14.28
C LYS A 3 -27.82 15.39 -14.64
N LEU A 4 -26.72 15.94 -14.10
CA LEU A 4 -25.36 15.47 -14.40
C LEU A 4 -25.03 14.15 -13.68
N TYR A 5 -25.45 14.02 -12.41
CA TYR A 5 -25.25 12.80 -11.60
C TYR A 5 -25.99 11.56 -12.15
N ARG A 6 -27.03 11.76 -13.00
CA ARG A 6 -27.81 10.67 -13.59
C ARG A 6 -27.03 9.88 -14.65
N TYR A 7 -26.05 10.51 -15.31
CA TYR A 7 -25.21 9.87 -16.33
C TYR A 7 -23.86 9.38 -15.77
N LEU A 8 -23.44 9.91 -14.62
CA LEU A 8 -22.22 9.47 -13.93
C LEU A 8 -22.37 8.06 -13.34
N SER A 9 -23.57 7.73 -12.85
CA SER A 9 -23.87 6.48 -12.16
C SER A 9 -23.79 5.21 -13.06
N PRO A 10 -24.32 5.16 -14.29
CA PRO A 10 -24.14 3.99 -15.16
C PRO A 10 -22.69 3.85 -15.66
N LEU A 11 -21.93 4.94 -15.75
CA LEU A 11 -20.54 4.92 -16.21
C LEU A 11 -19.59 4.33 -15.14
N LEU A 12 -19.86 4.62 -13.86
CA LEU A 12 -19.13 4.06 -12.73
C LEU A 12 -19.44 2.56 -12.55
N ILE A 13 -20.69 2.14 -12.78
CA ILE A 13 -21.09 0.72 -12.75
C ILE A 13 -20.44 -0.05 -13.91
N LEU A 14 -20.39 0.51 -15.11
CA LEU A 14 -19.73 -0.12 -16.25
C LEU A 14 -18.20 -0.26 -16.04
N ALA A 15 -17.56 0.76 -15.45
CA ALA A 15 -16.13 0.69 -15.10
C ALA A 15 -15.83 -0.37 -14.03
N LEU A 16 -16.78 -0.63 -13.11
CA LEU A 16 -16.61 -1.63 -12.06
C LEU A 16 -16.81 -3.07 -12.58
N LEU A 17 -17.66 -3.30 -13.59
CA LEU A 17 -17.88 -4.64 -14.16
C LEU A 17 -16.74 -5.10 -15.09
N LEU A 18 -16.05 -4.19 -15.78
CA LEU A 18 -14.93 -4.55 -16.66
C LEU A 18 -13.62 -4.89 -15.90
N GLY A 19 -13.54 -4.62 -14.59
CA GLY A 19 -12.36 -4.91 -13.76
C GLY A 19 -12.30 -6.34 -13.21
N SER A 20 -13.32 -7.18 -13.42
CA SER A 20 -13.52 -8.42 -12.65
C SER A 20 -13.15 -9.73 -13.36
N VAL A 21 -12.43 -9.71 -14.48
CA VAL A 21 -12.01 -10.95 -15.16
C VAL A 21 -10.54 -10.87 -15.55
N SER A 22 -9.67 -11.23 -14.61
CA SER A 22 -8.31 -11.67 -14.88
C SER A 22 -8.26 -13.19 -14.65
N VAL A 23 -8.71 -13.96 -15.64
CA VAL A 23 -8.44 -15.41 -15.67
C VAL A 23 -6.97 -15.57 -16.03
N SER A 24 -6.12 -15.61 -15.01
CA SER A 24 -4.74 -16.08 -15.16
C SER A 24 -4.77 -17.60 -15.25
N ALA A 25 -4.49 -18.12 -16.43
CA ALA A 25 -4.25 -19.53 -16.64
C ALA A 25 -2.94 -19.92 -15.92
N ALA A 26 -3.06 -20.58 -14.77
CA ALA A 26 -1.91 -21.20 -14.11
C ALA A 26 -1.51 -22.47 -14.89
N PRO A 27 -0.23 -22.65 -15.29
CA PRO A 27 0.24 -23.94 -15.75
C PRO A 27 0.35 -24.88 -14.54
N VAL A 28 -0.41 -25.98 -14.57
CA VAL A 28 -0.25 -27.10 -13.64
C VAL A 28 1.09 -27.76 -13.96
N ALA A 29 2.14 -27.43 -13.20
CA ALA A 29 3.40 -28.14 -13.22
C ALA A 29 3.33 -29.31 -12.24
N THR A 30 2.99 -30.49 -12.77
CA THR A 30 3.13 -31.77 -12.10
C THR A 30 4.61 -32.15 -11.96
N GLY A 31 5.05 -32.43 -10.73
CA GLY A 31 5.99 -33.52 -10.48
C GLY A 31 7.48 -33.18 -10.37
N SER A 32 8.01 -33.52 -9.18
CA SER A 32 9.29 -34.22 -8.99
C SER A 32 10.60 -33.44 -9.18
N GLY A 33 11.18 -33.03 -8.05
CA GLY A 33 12.57 -33.41 -7.74
C GLY A 33 13.68 -32.81 -8.59
N LEU A 34 13.62 -31.51 -8.92
CA LEU A 34 14.80 -30.70 -9.25
C LEU A 34 14.56 -29.29 -8.69
N VAL A 35 15.34 -28.87 -7.68
CA VAL A 35 15.39 -27.45 -7.30
C VAL A 35 16.11 -26.72 -8.43
N THR A 36 15.34 -26.22 -9.38
CA THR A 36 15.85 -25.35 -10.43
C THR A 36 16.27 -24.02 -9.82
N THR A 37 17.22 -23.31 -10.43
CA THR A 37 17.57 -21.93 -10.05
C THR A 37 16.33 -21.03 -9.96
N GLN A 38 15.29 -21.33 -10.75
CA GLN A 38 14.00 -20.64 -10.72
C GLN A 38 13.25 -20.83 -9.39
N ALA A 39 13.31 -22.02 -8.78
CA ALA A 39 12.70 -22.28 -7.49
C ALA A 39 13.43 -21.52 -6.36
N ALA A 40 14.77 -21.49 -6.41
CA ALA A 40 15.56 -20.68 -5.48
C ALA A 40 15.27 -19.18 -5.62
N LEU A 41 15.20 -18.67 -6.85
CA LEU A 41 14.88 -17.27 -7.12
C LEU A 41 13.43 -16.90 -6.72
N SER A 42 12.50 -17.86 -6.77
CA SER A 42 11.12 -17.64 -6.32
C SER A 42 11.03 -17.59 -4.80
N ALA A 43 11.76 -18.45 -4.09
CA ALA A 43 11.83 -18.42 -2.63
C ALA A 43 12.45 -17.11 -2.11
N GLU A 44 13.51 -16.62 -2.75
CA GLU A 44 14.15 -15.34 -2.38
C GLU A 44 13.23 -14.13 -2.56
N ARG A 45 12.35 -14.15 -3.58
CA ARG A 45 11.33 -13.11 -3.76
C ARG A 45 10.27 -13.17 -2.67
N THR A 46 9.80 -14.37 -2.32
CA THR A 46 8.84 -14.54 -1.22
C THR A 46 9.39 -14.05 0.11
N ASP A 47 10.67 -14.33 0.40
CA ASP A 47 11.31 -13.84 1.63
C ASP A 47 11.38 -12.31 1.64
N ALA A 48 11.69 -11.69 0.51
CA ALA A 48 11.67 -10.24 0.36
C ALA A 48 10.25 -9.63 0.53
N ASP A 49 9.20 -10.31 0.04
CA ASP A 49 7.80 -9.89 0.21
C ASP A 49 7.42 -9.89 1.70
N ARG A 50 7.80 -10.93 2.45
CA ARG A 50 7.57 -11.02 3.90
C ARG A 50 8.36 -9.97 4.68
N GLU A 51 9.62 -9.74 4.31
CA GLU A 51 10.46 -8.71 4.92
C GLU A 51 9.85 -7.31 4.73
N ARG A 52 9.28 -7.03 3.56
CA ARG A 52 8.61 -5.76 3.26
C ARG A 52 7.35 -5.56 4.12
N ILE A 53 6.54 -6.61 4.30
CA ILE A 53 5.37 -6.58 5.21
C ILE A 53 5.83 -6.27 6.63
N GLN A 54 6.90 -6.92 7.11
CA GLN A 54 7.45 -6.67 8.45
C GLN A 54 8.00 -5.25 8.59
N GLU A 55 8.68 -4.71 7.59
CA GLU A 55 9.18 -3.33 7.61
C GLU A 55 8.04 -2.34 7.86
N ILE A 56 6.90 -2.51 7.20
CA ILE A 56 5.74 -1.65 7.37
C ILE A 56 5.10 -1.83 8.75
N LEU A 57 4.93 -3.06 9.20
CA LEU A 57 4.38 -3.35 10.53
C LEU A 57 5.30 -2.90 11.67
N SER A 58 6.60 -2.83 11.43
CA SER A 58 7.59 -2.36 12.42
C SER A 58 7.53 -0.84 12.63
N ARG A 59 6.80 -0.09 11.79
CA ARG A 59 6.69 1.37 11.94
C ARG A 59 5.89 1.73 13.18
N ALA A 60 6.38 2.68 13.96
CA ALA A 60 5.77 3.06 15.24
C ALA A 60 4.32 3.56 15.11
N ASP A 61 4.03 4.33 14.05
CA ASP A 61 2.68 4.83 13.74
C ASP A 61 1.71 3.70 13.36
N VAL A 62 2.19 2.68 12.65
CA VAL A 62 1.41 1.48 12.32
C VAL A 62 1.11 0.66 13.57
N GLN A 63 2.12 0.41 14.41
CA GLN A 63 1.94 -0.30 15.68
C GLN A 63 0.97 0.42 16.62
N GLU A 64 1.10 1.75 16.76
CA GLU A 64 0.22 2.56 17.60
C GLU A 64 -1.22 2.50 17.10
N GLN A 65 -1.44 2.54 15.77
CA GLN A 65 -2.77 2.37 15.17
C GLN A 65 -3.35 0.97 15.41
N LEU A 66 -2.53 -0.09 15.29
CA LEU A 66 -2.96 -1.46 15.56
C LEU A 66 -3.37 -1.64 17.02
N ILE A 67 -2.57 -1.12 17.95
CA ILE A 67 -2.89 -1.13 19.39
C ILE A 67 -4.15 -0.31 19.68
N ALA A 68 -4.30 0.86 19.03
CA ALA A 68 -5.50 1.69 19.18
C ALA A 68 -6.79 0.99 18.70
N GLN A 69 -6.66 0.06 17.75
CA GLN A 69 -7.75 -0.81 17.29
C GLN A 69 -7.95 -2.06 18.18
N GLY A 70 -7.14 -2.23 19.22
CA GLY A 70 -7.22 -3.37 20.14
C GLY A 70 -6.54 -4.64 19.65
N VAL A 71 -5.64 -4.53 18.67
CA VAL A 71 -4.89 -5.66 18.10
C VAL A 71 -3.61 -5.89 18.88
N ASP A 72 -3.33 -7.16 19.21
CA ASP A 72 -2.05 -7.55 19.80
C ASP A 72 -0.99 -7.73 18.69
N LEU A 73 0.15 -7.07 18.84
CA LEU A 73 1.24 -7.10 17.86
C LEU A 73 1.82 -8.51 17.70
N ALA A 74 1.89 -9.27 18.80
CA ALA A 74 2.40 -10.64 18.75
C ALA A 74 1.49 -11.56 17.91
N GLU A 75 0.17 -11.31 17.91
CA GLU A 75 -0.76 -12.04 17.07
C GLU A 75 -0.57 -11.68 15.58
N VAL A 76 -0.33 -10.41 15.28
CA VAL A 76 -0.07 -9.94 13.91
C VAL A 76 1.19 -10.58 13.35
N ASP A 77 2.29 -10.58 14.10
CA ASP A 77 3.55 -11.21 13.69
C ASP A 77 3.37 -12.71 13.43
N ALA A 78 2.64 -13.41 14.31
CA ALA A 78 2.32 -14.82 14.13
C ALA A 78 1.48 -15.07 12.86
N ARG A 79 0.55 -14.17 12.53
CA ARG A 79 -0.24 -14.27 11.29
C ARG A 79 0.59 -14.03 10.05
N VAL A 80 1.48 -13.05 10.04
CA VAL A 80 2.39 -12.79 8.92
C VAL A 80 3.33 -13.96 8.70
N ALA A 81 3.82 -14.58 9.78
CA ALA A 81 4.63 -15.80 9.70
C ALA A 81 3.84 -16.99 9.14
N ALA A 82 2.53 -17.05 9.40
CA ALA A 82 1.64 -18.12 8.93
C ALA A 82 1.09 -17.91 7.50
N LEU A 83 1.29 -16.74 6.88
CA LEU A 83 0.85 -16.50 5.50
C LEU A 83 1.49 -17.51 4.54
N SER A 84 0.75 -17.93 3.52
CA SER A 84 1.33 -18.62 2.37
C SER A 84 2.11 -17.64 1.48
N ASP A 85 2.97 -18.19 0.62
CA ASP A 85 3.84 -17.37 -0.24
C ASP A 85 3.04 -16.47 -1.19
N GLU A 86 1.91 -16.97 -1.70
CA GLU A 86 1.02 -16.19 -2.57
C GLU A 86 0.29 -15.08 -1.80
N GLU A 87 -0.12 -15.34 -0.57
CA GLU A 87 -0.77 -14.33 0.28
C GLU A 87 0.21 -13.24 0.71
N ALA A 88 1.47 -13.60 1.02
CA ALA A 88 2.52 -12.64 1.32
C ALA A 88 2.77 -11.71 0.11
N ARG A 89 2.87 -12.27 -1.09
CA ARG A 89 3.05 -11.48 -2.32
C ARG A 89 1.87 -10.55 -2.59
N GLN A 90 0.64 -11.04 -2.52
CA GLN A 90 -0.56 -10.22 -2.72
C GLN A 90 -0.70 -9.11 -1.66
N MET A 91 -0.28 -9.37 -0.43
CA MET A 91 -0.29 -8.38 0.64
C MET A 91 0.80 -7.32 0.42
N ALA A 92 2.01 -7.72 0.06
CA ALA A 92 3.11 -6.81 -0.25
C ALA A 92 2.74 -5.86 -1.41
N ASP A 93 2.16 -6.40 -2.49
CA ASP A 93 1.67 -5.62 -3.64
C ASP A 93 0.60 -4.59 -3.24
N GLN A 94 -0.30 -4.96 -2.33
CA GLN A 94 -1.33 -4.05 -1.81
C GLN A 94 -0.72 -2.95 -0.93
N LEU A 95 0.21 -3.31 -0.04
CA LEU A 95 0.89 -2.36 0.83
C LEU A 95 1.72 -1.34 0.03
N GLU A 96 2.27 -1.72 -1.12
CA GLU A 96 2.99 -0.81 -2.02
C GLU A 96 2.07 0.18 -2.75
N GLN A 97 0.82 -0.23 -3.02
CA GLN A 97 -0.20 0.65 -3.62
C GLN A 97 -0.82 1.61 -2.62
N LEU A 98 -0.75 1.29 -1.33
CA LEU A 98 -1.20 2.19 -0.29
C LEU A 98 -0.19 3.33 -0.15
N PRO A 99 -0.63 4.60 -0.24
CA PRO A 99 0.26 5.72 0.00
C PRO A 99 0.68 5.70 1.46
N ALA A 100 1.83 5.09 1.76
CA ALA A 100 2.47 5.07 3.06
C ALA A 100 2.94 6.47 3.53
N GLY A 101 2.50 7.53 2.83
CA GLY A 101 2.94 8.91 2.92
C GLY A 101 2.03 9.83 3.72
N ALA A 102 1.17 9.30 4.58
CA ALA A 102 0.52 10.08 5.63
C ALA A 102 1.31 10.07 6.95
N SER A 103 2.62 9.75 6.92
CA SER A 103 3.46 9.93 8.10
C SER A 103 3.47 11.40 8.50
N ALA A 104 3.72 11.69 9.78
CA ALA A 104 3.84 13.06 10.29
C ALA A 104 4.81 13.91 9.43
N VAL A 105 5.84 13.28 8.83
CA VAL A 105 6.79 13.94 7.94
C VAL A 105 6.11 14.39 6.64
N GLY A 106 5.29 13.54 6.02
CA GLY A 106 4.55 13.90 4.79
C GLY A 106 3.53 15.02 5.05
N ALA A 107 2.81 14.95 6.17
CA ALA A 107 1.90 16.00 6.59
C ALA A 107 2.63 17.32 6.88
N LEU A 108 3.77 17.28 7.59
CA LEU A 108 4.62 18.46 7.84
C LEU A 108 5.14 19.08 6.55
N LEU A 109 5.57 18.26 5.59
CA LEU A 109 6.06 18.72 4.29
C LEU A 109 4.92 19.37 3.48
N LEU A 110 3.72 18.79 3.51
CA LEU A 110 2.54 19.38 2.87
C LEU A 110 2.18 20.74 3.49
N VAL A 111 2.12 20.83 4.82
CA VAL A 111 1.87 22.09 5.54
C VAL A 111 2.94 23.12 5.17
N PHE A 112 4.21 22.71 5.14
CA PHE A 112 5.32 23.56 4.72
C PHE A 112 5.13 24.08 3.30
N VAL A 113 4.78 23.23 2.33
CA VAL A 113 4.56 23.62 0.93
C VAL A 113 3.38 24.58 0.80
N ILE A 114 2.26 24.33 1.50
CA ILE A 114 1.12 25.23 1.50
C ILE A 114 1.53 26.60 2.02
N LEU A 115 2.20 26.66 3.18
CA LEU A 115 2.67 27.91 3.77
C LEU A 115 3.65 28.64 2.85
N LEU A 116 4.57 27.91 2.21
CA LEU A 116 5.56 28.47 1.29
C LEU A 116 4.88 29.12 0.07
N VAL A 117 3.91 28.43 -0.54
CA VAL A 117 3.16 28.95 -1.68
C VAL A 117 2.35 30.19 -1.27
N THR A 118 1.68 30.16 -0.12
CA THR A 118 0.92 31.32 0.36
C THR A 118 1.81 32.51 0.74
N ASP A 119 3.07 32.27 1.12
CA ASP A 119 4.05 33.32 1.39
C ASP A 119 4.55 33.99 0.10
N ILE A 120 4.89 33.20 -0.92
CA ILE A 120 5.28 33.72 -2.25
C ILE A 120 4.15 34.53 -2.91
N LEU A 121 2.89 34.14 -2.67
CA LEU A 121 1.72 34.89 -3.13
C LEU A 121 1.43 36.15 -2.30
N GLY A 122 2.16 36.38 -1.21
CA GLY A 122 1.98 37.52 -0.31
C GLY A 122 0.76 37.42 0.61
N LEU A 123 0.13 36.24 0.72
CA LEU A 123 -1.02 36.01 1.60
C LEU A 123 -0.60 35.76 3.05
N THR A 124 0.65 35.33 3.27
CA THR A 124 1.24 35.07 4.60
C THR A 124 2.66 35.64 4.68
N ASN A 125 3.22 35.73 5.90
CA ASN A 125 4.59 36.21 6.16
C ASN A 125 5.25 35.29 7.20
N VAL A 126 5.50 34.03 6.81
CA VAL A 126 6.04 33.00 7.71
C VAL A 126 7.53 32.80 7.47
N PHE A 127 7.98 32.89 6.22
CA PHE A 127 9.34 32.67 5.77
C PHE A 127 10.02 34.00 5.42
N PRO A 128 11.20 34.31 6.00
CA PRO A 128 11.88 35.58 5.74
C PRO A 128 12.65 35.61 4.41
N PHE A 129 12.79 34.48 3.72
CA PHE A 129 13.58 34.32 2.49
C PHE A 129 12.75 34.34 1.20
N THR A 130 11.41 34.39 1.30
CA THR A 130 10.46 34.44 0.18
C THR A 130 10.24 35.86 -0.37
N ARG A 131 10.97 36.84 0.17
CA ARG A 131 10.89 38.28 -0.13
C ARG A 131 12.17 38.79 -0.77
#